data_AF-A0A067MPS9-F1
#
_entry.id   AF-A0A067MPS9-F1
#
_cell.length_a   1.000
_cell.length_b   1.000
_cell.length_c   1.000
_cell.angle_alpha   90.00
_cell.angle_beta   90.00
_cell.angle_gamma   90.00
#
_symmetry.space_group_name_H-M   'P 1'
#
loop_
_entity.id
_entity.type
_entity.pdbx_description
1 polymer ?
#
loop_
_entity_poly.entity_id
_entity_poly.type
_entity_poly.pdbx_seq_one_letter_code
_entity_poly.pdbx_strand_id
1 'polypeptide(L)'
;MAGATDVGPGQLIRWPRWGIRLTCQTLPNPTLNLVPFSPSGTTYVYLPTSFINSLGASLHVTVEPSSNPPWNASRLHGNDTLPLGLDPATIYDAFVRPDDGSSHSGTMFFPSDIGKAGHGFTFVDLHLVRIDTSHAPNGSFLASALVNGVHIGYDVVACLQVIEPWILQAYNRTGGVPYTMNYITPGARIGSVNETLHPEVASSLNSSTSWDIYNTAYYFARKSMVGPSAQVQYTPTPVLVDFTGGSGPNGYTSLSPSRMESVIGAWDSSQVLPYLVGSGYISAQASSDRVIATGAVEKRFLALILVSILLFGVVADVCIPMLPRGMPFRDFSVLSSITIARPALLKLDDRDLEAKGSPDTRDSVLGGVGPEFNMQLEKLKGRIGDVPAHPS
;
A
#
# COMPACT_ATOMS: atom_id res chain seq x y z
N MET A 1 -21.20 -35.70 0.48
CA MET A 1 -20.62 -34.56 -0.28
C MET A 1 -21.25 -33.29 0.26
N ALA A 2 -20.62 -32.65 1.24
CA ALA A 2 -20.99 -31.29 1.63
C ALA A 2 -20.21 -30.36 0.70
N GLY A 3 -20.91 -29.80 -0.29
CA GLY A 3 -20.30 -28.85 -1.22
C GLY A 3 -19.87 -27.60 -0.46
N ALA A 4 -18.83 -26.93 -0.97
CA ALA A 4 -18.55 -25.55 -0.63
C ALA A 4 -19.87 -24.78 -0.77
N THR A 5 -20.43 -24.32 0.35
CA THR A 5 -21.64 -23.52 0.33
C THR A 5 -21.25 -22.18 -0.28
N ASP A 6 -21.76 -21.91 -1.49
CA ASP A 6 -21.58 -20.62 -2.14
C ASP A 6 -21.98 -19.52 -1.14
N VAL A 7 -21.06 -18.58 -0.92
CA VAL A 7 -21.28 -17.46 -0.01
C VAL A 7 -22.44 -16.63 -0.57
N GLY A 8 -23.55 -16.64 0.15
CA GLY A 8 -24.74 -15.91 -0.26
C GLY A 8 -24.50 -14.39 -0.24
N PRO A 9 -25.13 -13.63 -1.14
CA PRO A 9 -25.14 -12.17 -1.05
C PRO A 9 -25.75 -11.70 0.29
N GLY A 10 -25.23 -10.60 0.84
CA GLY A 10 -25.66 -10.06 2.13
C GLY A 10 -25.03 -10.74 3.35
N GLN A 11 -23.82 -11.26 3.22
CA GLN A 11 -23.10 -11.94 4.31
C GLN A 11 -21.84 -11.19 4.72
N LEU A 12 -21.54 -11.21 6.01
CA LEU A 12 -20.24 -10.80 6.53
C LEU A 12 -19.32 -12.00 6.53
N ILE A 13 -18.24 -11.92 5.76
CA ILE A 13 -17.22 -12.96 5.66
C ILE A 13 -16.03 -12.53 6.50
N ARG A 14 -15.52 -13.42 7.33
CA ARG A 14 -14.22 -13.28 7.98
C ARG A 14 -13.24 -14.30 7.44
N TRP A 15 -11.99 -13.91 7.26
CA TRP A 15 -10.90 -14.81 6.89
C TRP A 15 -9.52 -14.24 7.23
N PRO A 16 -8.52 -15.11 7.46
CA PRO A 16 -7.16 -14.66 7.72
C PRO A 16 -6.48 -14.17 6.43
N ARG A 17 -5.74 -13.08 6.52
CA ARG A 17 -4.88 -12.50 5.47
C ARG A 17 -3.57 -12.02 6.06
N TRP A 18 -2.51 -12.04 5.26
CA TRP A 18 -1.25 -11.41 5.64
C TRP A 18 -1.42 -9.89 5.68
N GLY A 19 -0.98 -9.27 6.77
CA GLY A 19 -0.92 -7.83 6.95
C GLY A 19 0.51 -7.38 7.29
N ILE A 20 0.78 -6.09 7.08
CA ILE A 20 2.06 -5.47 7.41
C ILE A 20 1.84 -4.47 8.53
N ARG A 21 2.66 -4.55 9.57
CA ARG A 21 2.92 -3.45 10.49
C ARG A 21 4.33 -2.95 10.28
N LEU A 22 4.48 -1.63 10.26
CA LEU A 22 5.72 -0.96 9.93
C LEU A 22 5.91 0.21 10.89
N THR A 23 7.12 0.35 11.41
CA THR A 23 7.53 1.57 12.10
C THR A 23 8.93 1.94 11.69
N CYS A 24 9.20 3.22 11.51
CA CYS A 24 10.50 3.74 11.13
C CYS A 24 11.01 4.73 12.17
N GLN A 25 12.32 4.78 12.35
CA GLN A 25 12.98 5.78 13.20
C GLN A 25 14.30 6.22 12.56
N THR A 26 14.63 7.51 12.74
CA THR A 26 15.92 8.07 12.32
C THR A 26 17.05 7.53 13.19
N LEU A 27 18.22 7.31 12.60
CA LEU A 27 19.39 6.82 13.33
C LEU A 27 19.75 7.76 14.50
N PRO A 28 19.82 7.26 15.75
CA PRO A 28 20.16 8.08 16.90
C PRO A 28 21.66 8.37 16.93
N ASN A 29 22.05 9.53 17.47
CA ASN A 29 23.45 9.94 17.67
C ASN A 29 24.33 9.69 16.42
N PRO A 30 24.04 10.34 15.28
CA PRO A 30 24.75 10.08 14.02
C PRO A 30 26.26 10.32 14.11
N THR A 31 26.74 11.16 15.04
CA THR A 31 28.17 11.37 15.28
C THR A 31 28.92 10.11 15.75
N LEU A 32 28.22 9.16 16.39
CA LEU A 32 28.79 7.89 16.84
C LEU A 32 28.40 6.73 15.91
N ASN A 33 27.16 6.75 15.40
CA ASN A 33 26.57 5.61 14.69
C ASN A 33 26.65 5.71 13.16
N LEU A 34 27.13 6.82 12.61
CA LEU A 34 27.31 7.02 11.18
C LEU A 34 28.73 7.50 10.89
N VAL A 35 29.43 6.77 10.04
CA VAL A 35 30.69 7.20 9.41
C VAL A 35 30.37 7.47 7.95
N PRO A 36 30.18 8.74 7.54
CA PRO A 36 29.73 9.07 6.19
C PRO A 36 30.72 8.63 5.11
N PHE A 37 32.01 8.84 5.34
CA PHE A 37 33.07 8.51 4.41
C PHE A 37 34.37 8.17 5.16
N SER A 38 34.76 6.90 5.13
CA SER A 38 35.99 6.42 5.76
C SER A 38 37.21 6.59 4.86
N PRO A 39 38.44 6.46 5.40
CA PRO A 39 39.67 6.45 4.60
C PRO A 39 39.68 5.38 3.49
N SER A 40 38.99 4.26 3.67
CA SER A 40 38.86 3.22 2.64
C SER A 40 37.80 3.53 1.56
N GLY A 41 37.12 4.68 1.65
CA GLY A 41 36.05 5.06 0.71
C GLY A 41 34.71 4.36 1.00
N THR A 42 34.43 4.08 2.27
CA THR A 42 33.26 3.31 2.70
C THR A 42 32.38 4.11 3.67
N THR A 43 31.06 3.97 3.56
CA THR A 43 30.10 4.46 4.55
C THR A 43 29.75 3.34 5.53
N TYR A 44 29.79 3.62 6.83
CA TYR A 44 29.36 2.70 7.88
C TYR A 44 28.15 3.26 8.63
N VAL A 45 27.14 2.42 8.81
CA VAL A 45 26.00 2.69 9.69
C VAL A 45 25.97 1.61 10.75
N TYR A 46 26.16 1.99 12.00
CA TYR A 46 26.07 1.07 13.15
C TYR A 46 24.68 1.18 13.77
N LEU A 47 24.00 0.06 13.92
CA LEU A 47 22.67 0.01 14.53
C LEU A 47 22.81 -0.38 16.01
N PRO A 48 22.51 0.51 16.96
CA PRO A 48 22.56 0.15 18.38
C PRO A 48 21.48 -0.86 18.74
N THR A 49 21.78 -1.79 19.64
CA THR A 49 20.77 -2.73 20.18
C THR A 49 19.61 -2.01 20.86
N SER A 50 19.88 -0.90 21.56
CA SER A 50 18.86 -0.06 22.17
C SER A 50 17.90 0.57 21.15
N PHE A 51 18.42 0.92 19.96
CA PHE A 51 17.62 1.48 18.87
C PHE A 51 16.70 0.42 18.24
N ILE A 52 17.21 -0.79 18.02
CA ILE A 52 16.39 -1.90 17.54
C ILE A 52 15.31 -2.30 18.54
N ASN A 53 15.64 -2.28 19.84
CA ASN A 53 14.66 -2.51 20.90
C ASN A 53 13.57 -1.43 20.95
N SER A 54 13.89 -0.16 20.65
CA SER A 54 12.92 0.94 20.54
C SER A 54 11.92 0.70 19.41
N LEU A 55 12.41 0.25 18.24
CA LEU A 55 11.56 -0.14 17.12
C LEU A 55 10.66 -1.32 17.51
N GLY A 56 11.23 -2.35 18.15
CA GLY A 56 10.49 -3.52 18.64
C GLY A 56 9.38 -3.14 19.63
N ALA A 57 9.70 -2.27 20.59
CA ALA A 57 8.74 -1.76 21.56
C ALA A 57 7.56 -1.03 20.89
N SER A 58 7.83 -0.26 19.83
CA SER A 58 6.79 0.47 19.09
C SER A 58 5.77 -0.45 18.41
N LEU A 59 6.21 -1.64 17.98
CA LEU A 59 5.33 -2.67 17.42
C LEU A 59 4.97 -3.79 18.42
N HIS A 60 5.34 -3.67 19.70
CA HIS A 60 5.10 -4.71 20.71
C HIS A 60 5.65 -6.08 20.27
N VAL A 61 6.83 -6.10 19.64
CA VAL A 61 7.54 -7.33 19.23
C VAL A 61 8.95 -7.35 19.79
N THR A 62 9.44 -8.55 20.13
CA THR A 62 10.83 -8.75 20.52
C THR A 62 11.68 -8.96 19.27
N VAL A 63 12.70 -8.13 19.08
CA VAL A 63 13.66 -8.29 17.98
C VAL A 63 14.95 -8.86 18.56
N GLU A 64 15.14 -10.15 18.39
CA GLU A 64 16.37 -10.81 18.85
C GLU A 64 17.56 -10.48 17.93
N PRO A 65 18.78 -10.37 18.47
CA PRO A 65 19.99 -10.26 17.66
C PRO A 65 20.11 -11.41 16.66
N SER A 66 20.44 -11.06 15.42
CA SER A 66 20.63 -12.00 14.32
C SER A 66 21.84 -12.94 14.54
N SER A 67 22.81 -12.50 15.34
CA SER A 67 24.02 -13.27 15.64
C SER A 67 24.41 -13.15 17.11
N ASN A 68 24.67 -14.32 17.71
CA ASN A 68 25.52 -14.46 18.88
C ASN A 68 26.75 -15.24 18.38
N PRO A 69 27.98 -14.69 18.38
CA PRO A 69 28.53 -13.63 19.25
C PRO A 69 28.25 -12.18 18.82
N PRO A 70 28.60 -11.18 19.67
CA PRO A 70 28.50 -9.74 19.37
C PRO A 70 29.19 -9.33 18.07
N TRP A 71 28.83 -8.15 17.57
CA TRP A 71 29.44 -7.57 16.37
C TRP A 71 30.97 -7.47 16.49
N ASN A 72 31.67 -7.80 15.41
CA ASN A 72 33.14 -7.88 15.38
C ASN A 72 33.74 -6.86 14.39
N ALA A 73 34.77 -6.14 14.85
CA ALA A 73 35.54 -5.19 14.06
C ALA A 73 36.27 -5.79 12.85
N SER A 74 36.39 -7.12 12.76
CA SER A 74 36.88 -7.80 11.55
C SER A 74 36.02 -7.55 10.30
N ARG A 75 34.81 -7.00 10.45
CA ARG A 75 33.93 -6.59 9.33
C ARG A 75 34.29 -5.22 8.74
N LEU A 76 35.24 -4.49 9.31
CA LEU A 76 35.73 -3.22 8.77
C LEU A 76 36.64 -3.44 7.56
N HIS A 77 36.61 -2.52 6.60
CA HIS A 77 37.46 -2.58 5.41
C HIS A 77 38.84 -1.95 5.64
N GLY A 78 39.88 -2.70 5.29
CA GLY A 78 41.26 -2.20 5.28
C GLY A 78 41.72 -1.71 6.65
N ASN A 79 42.11 -0.43 6.73
CA ASN A 79 42.60 0.21 7.94
C ASN A 79 41.53 1.05 8.64
N ASP A 80 40.25 0.88 8.28
CA ASP A 80 39.17 1.59 8.95
C ASP A 80 39.03 1.12 10.40
N THR A 81 38.69 2.05 11.27
CA THR A 81 38.50 1.80 12.70
C THR A 81 37.10 2.21 13.13
N LEU A 82 36.64 1.63 14.25
CA LEU A 82 35.41 2.08 14.88
C LEU A 82 35.54 3.53 15.35
N PRO A 83 34.44 4.32 15.31
CA PRO A 83 34.37 5.62 15.95
C PRO A 83 34.78 5.56 17.42
N LEU A 84 35.54 6.57 17.88
CA LEU A 84 35.93 6.68 19.28
C LEU A 84 34.69 6.75 20.17
N GLY A 85 34.60 5.85 21.15
CA GLY A 85 33.49 5.79 22.09
C GLY A 85 32.34 4.86 21.69
N LEU A 86 32.39 4.25 20.50
CA LEU A 86 31.43 3.21 20.12
C LEU A 86 31.88 1.84 20.65
N ASP A 87 31.08 1.25 21.54
CA ASP A 87 31.34 -0.09 22.10
C ASP A 87 30.78 -1.18 21.15
N PRO A 88 31.63 -2.07 20.59
CA PRO A 88 31.19 -3.18 19.75
C PRO A 88 30.08 -4.05 20.36
N ALA A 89 30.07 -4.20 21.69
CA ALA A 89 29.08 -5.04 22.38
C ALA A 89 27.66 -4.45 22.33
N THR A 90 27.53 -3.16 22.02
CA THR A 90 26.25 -2.45 21.92
C THR A 90 25.68 -2.39 20.50
N ILE A 91 26.44 -2.87 19.51
CA ILE A 91 26.05 -2.88 18.10
C ILE A 91 25.23 -4.13 17.82
N TYR A 92 23.99 -3.93 17.37
CA TYR A 92 23.12 -5.00 16.88
C TYR A 92 23.66 -5.56 15.56
N ASP A 93 23.85 -4.68 14.57
CA ASP A 93 24.51 -4.99 13.32
C ASP A 93 25.07 -3.70 12.69
N ALA A 94 25.84 -3.84 11.60
CA ALA A 94 26.34 -2.70 10.84
C ALA A 94 26.06 -2.87 9.34
N PHE A 95 25.62 -1.79 8.71
CA PHE A 95 25.57 -1.69 7.26
C PHE A 95 26.84 -1.03 6.74
N VAL A 96 27.45 -1.66 5.75
CA VAL A 96 28.69 -1.22 5.14
C VAL A 96 28.44 -1.05 3.65
N ARG A 97 28.68 0.16 3.14
CA ARG A 97 28.44 0.49 1.74
C ARG A 97 29.63 1.21 1.14
N PRO A 98 30.34 0.59 0.17
CA PRO A 98 31.34 1.30 -0.62
C PRO A 98 30.72 2.50 -1.34
N ASP A 99 31.53 3.51 -1.58
CA ASP A 99 31.12 4.63 -2.38
C ASP A 99 31.01 4.25 -3.87
N ASP A 100 29.79 4.25 -4.38
CA ASP A 100 29.43 3.89 -5.76
C ASP A 100 28.64 5.01 -6.46
N GLY A 101 28.52 6.18 -5.81
CA GLY A 101 27.71 7.29 -6.31
C GLY A 101 26.19 7.10 -6.21
N SER A 102 25.70 5.99 -5.64
CA SER A 102 24.26 5.74 -5.51
C SER A 102 23.64 6.63 -4.43
N SER A 103 22.57 7.36 -4.78
CA SER A 103 21.91 8.27 -3.86
C SER A 103 21.03 7.60 -2.81
N HIS A 104 20.53 6.40 -3.12
CA HIS A 104 19.76 5.56 -2.22
C HIS A 104 20.40 4.18 -2.15
N SER A 105 20.51 3.65 -0.95
CA SER A 105 20.91 2.26 -0.70
C SER A 105 20.09 1.71 0.44
N GLY A 106 19.86 0.40 0.45
CA GLY A 106 19.21 -0.25 1.56
C GLY A 106 19.67 -1.67 1.76
N THR A 107 19.44 -2.18 2.96
CA THR A 107 19.72 -3.56 3.32
C THR A 107 18.70 -4.05 4.33
N MET A 108 18.51 -5.36 4.36
CA MET A 108 17.64 -6.01 5.32
C MET A 108 18.48 -6.80 6.33
N PHE A 109 18.12 -6.67 7.60
CA PHE A 109 18.66 -7.43 8.71
C PHE A 109 17.58 -8.34 9.26
N PHE A 110 17.88 -9.64 9.34
CA PHE A 110 16.93 -10.64 9.79
C PHE A 110 17.23 -11.03 11.23
N PRO A 111 16.22 -11.02 12.14
CA PRO A 111 16.33 -11.72 13.41
C PRO A 111 16.41 -13.23 13.18
N SER A 112 16.67 -13.99 14.26
CA SER A 112 16.84 -15.44 14.22
C SER A 112 15.67 -16.22 13.60
N ASP A 113 14.44 -15.74 13.79
CA ASP A 113 13.25 -16.34 13.17
C ASP A 113 12.81 -15.58 11.92
N ILE A 114 13.08 -16.20 10.77
CA ILE A 114 12.66 -15.76 9.43
C ILE A 114 11.30 -16.37 9.03
N GLY A 115 10.44 -16.64 10.00
CA GLY A 115 9.10 -17.19 9.81
C GLY A 115 9.02 -18.71 9.81
N LYS A 116 10.03 -19.39 10.36
CA LYS A 116 10.03 -20.85 10.55
C LYS A 116 8.98 -21.28 11.59
N ALA A 117 8.68 -20.42 12.57
CA ALA A 117 7.62 -20.66 13.54
C ALA A 117 6.20 -20.60 12.91
N GLY A 118 6.07 -20.16 11.65
CA GLY A 118 4.80 -20.10 10.95
C GLY A 118 3.95 -18.86 11.26
N HIS A 119 4.45 -17.95 12.10
CA HIS A 119 3.72 -16.76 12.56
C HIS A 119 3.89 -15.52 11.69
N GLY A 120 4.64 -15.63 10.59
CA GLY A 120 4.98 -14.51 9.71
C GLY A 120 6.45 -14.14 9.76
N PHE A 121 6.79 -12.93 9.34
CA PHE A 121 8.17 -12.47 9.17
C PHE A 121 8.41 -11.20 9.95
N THR A 122 9.56 -11.08 10.60
CA THR A 122 10.02 -9.83 11.21
C THR A 122 11.40 -9.52 10.68
N PHE A 123 11.66 -8.27 10.30
CA PHE A 123 12.98 -7.85 9.85
C PHE A 123 13.16 -6.34 9.96
N VAL A 124 14.41 -5.90 10.01
CA VAL A 124 14.78 -4.48 10.03
C VAL A 124 15.28 -4.11 8.64
N ASP A 125 14.64 -3.12 8.02
CA ASP A 125 15.00 -2.56 6.73
C ASP A 125 15.70 -1.22 6.95
N LEU A 126 16.95 -1.11 6.52
CA LEU A 126 17.74 0.10 6.67
C LEU A 126 17.81 0.84 5.33
N HIS A 127 17.60 2.15 5.36
CA HIS A 127 17.80 3.04 4.23
C HIS A 127 18.91 4.05 4.52
N LEU A 128 19.89 4.08 3.63
CA LEU A 128 20.97 5.07 3.58
C LEU A 128 20.73 5.98 2.37
N VAL A 129 20.77 7.28 2.61
CA VAL A 129 20.71 8.32 1.59
C VAL A 129 22.02 9.08 1.52
N ARG A 130 22.48 9.34 0.30
CA ARG A 130 23.70 10.09 -0.02
C ARG A 130 23.40 11.07 -1.15
N ILE A 131 23.23 12.34 -0.83
CA ILE A 131 22.79 13.33 -1.83
C ILE A 131 23.83 14.44 -1.94
N ASP A 132 24.17 14.83 -3.17
CA ASP A 132 24.90 16.07 -3.39
C ASP A 132 24.03 17.24 -2.93
N THR A 133 24.53 17.99 -1.95
CA THR A 133 23.84 19.14 -1.37
C THR A 133 23.46 20.20 -2.42
N SER A 134 24.13 20.25 -3.58
CA SER A 134 23.75 21.12 -4.70
C SER A 134 22.41 20.73 -5.35
N HIS A 135 22.02 19.45 -5.28
CA HIS A 135 20.74 18.93 -5.76
C HIS A 135 19.63 18.97 -4.70
N ALA A 136 19.97 19.26 -3.45
CA ALA A 136 19.03 19.40 -2.34
C ALA A 136 19.34 20.67 -1.54
N PRO A 137 19.08 21.87 -2.11
CA PRO A 137 19.43 23.14 -1.46
C PRO A 137 18.66 23.38 -0.14
N ASN A 138 17.50 22.73 0.01
CA ASN A 138 16.70 22.75 1.24
C ASN A 138 16.92 21.47 2.08
N GLY A 139 17.96 20.70 1.77
CA GLY A 139 18.30 19.45 2.43
C GLY A 139 18.83 19.67 3.85
N SER A 140 18.34 18.89 4.80
CA SER A 140 18.83 18.83 6.18
C SER A 140 19.29 17.42 6.48
N PHE A 141 20.60 17.24 6.59
CA PHE A 141 21.22 15.93 6.68
C PHE A 141 21.75 15.63 8.09
N LEU A 142 21.72 14.36 8.51
CA LEU A 142 22.32 13.90 9.77
C LEU A 142 23.83 14.12 9.83
N ALA A 143 24.50 13.98 8.69
CA ALA A 143 25.93 14.23 8.55
C ALA A 143 26.27 14.67 7.12
N SER A 144 27.49 15.18 6.92
CA SER A 144 28.02 15.48 5.60
C SER A 144 29.49 15.12 5.49
N ALA A 145 29.94 14.83 4.28
CA ALA A 145 31.35 14.60 3.97
C ALA A 145 31.70 15.16 2.60
N LEU A 146 33.00 15.45 2.41
CA LEU A 146 33.54 15.84 1.12
C LEU A 146 34.05 14.59 0.40
N VAL A 147 33.39 14.24 -0.70
CA VAL A 147 33.72 13.06 -1.51
C VAL A 147 34.14 13.55 -2.89
N ASN A 148 35.41 13.35 -3.26
CA ASN A 148 35.97 13.81 -4.53
C ASN A 148 35.71 15.31 -4.84
N GLY A 149 35.68 16.16 -3.81
CA GLY A 149 35.42 17.60 -3.94
C GLY A 149 33.95 18.00 -3.96
N VAL A 150 33.01 17.05 -3.84
CA VAL A 150 31.57 17.28 -3.77
C VAL A 150 31.08 17.13 -2.33
N HIS A 151 30.21 18.05 -1.88
CA HIS A 151 29.59 17.97 -0.56
C HIS A 151 28.37 17.04 -0.59
N ILE A 152 28.53 15.87 0.04
CA ILE A 152 27.49 14.84 0.12
C ILE A 152 26.86 14.91 1.51
N GLY A 153 25.53 15.06 1.54
CA GLY A 153 24.69 14.93 2.71
C GLY A 153 24.22 13.49 2.91
N TYR A 154 24.18 13.06 4.17
CA TYR A 154 23.87 11.70 4.57
C TYR A 154 22.67 11.66 5.52
N ASP A 155 21.69 10.84 5.19
CA ASP A 155 20.56 10.52 6.07
C ASP A 155 20.39 9.02 6.20
N VAL A 156 19.90 8.60 7.37
CA VAL A 156 19.70 7.20 7.70
C VAL A 156 18.41 7.03 8.49
N VAL A 157 17.56 6.12 8.01
CA VAL A 157 16.36 5.66 8.71
C VAL A 157 16.34 4.14 8.68
N ALA A 158 16.00 3.54 9.82
CA ALA A 158 15.72 2.11 9.91
C ALA A 158 14.23 1.90 10.18
N CYS A 159 13.66 0.89 9.54
CA CYS A 159 12.27 0.51 9.66
C CYS A 159 12.15 -0.94 10.12
N LEU A 160 11.41 -1.18 11.20
CA LEU A 160 11.04 -2.54 11.60
C LEU A 160 9.73 -2.92 10.91
N GLN A 161 9.76 -4.03 10.18
CA GLN A 161 8.60 -4.58 9.49
C GLN A 161 8.19 -5.89 10.13
N VAL A 162 6.89 -6.02 10.39
CA VAL A 162 6.26 -7.24 10.93
C VAL A 162 5.14 -7.64 9.98
N ILE A 163 5.34 -8.76 9.31
CA ILE A 163 4.36 -9.38 8.43
C ILE A 163 3.74 -10.50 9.24
N GLU A 164 2.44 -10.43 9.50
CA GLU A 164 1.76 -11.40 10.34
C GLU A 164 0.32 -11.60 9.86
N PRO A 165 -0.36 -12.68 10.26
CA PRO A 165 -1.71 -12.91 9.82
C PRO A 165 -2.72 -12.10 10.64
N TRP A 166 -3.71 -11.54 9.95
CA TRP A 166 -4.80 -10.74 10.49
C TRP A 166 -6.14 -11.30 10.05
N ILE A 167 -7.14 -11.26 10.92
CA ILE A 167 -8.51 -11.60 10.56
C ILE A 167 -9.18 -10.36 9.97
N LEU A 168 -9.49 -10.43 8.68
CA LEU A 168 -10.28 -9.42 7.98
C LEU A 168 -11.75 -9.75 8.05
N GLN A 169 -12.58 -8.72 8.00
CA GLN A 169 -14.01 -8.83 7.79
C GLN A 169 -14.37 -8.06 6.51
N ALA A 170 -15.03 -8.72 5.57
CA ALA A 170 -15.62 -8.08 4.39
C ALA A 170 -17.12 -8.33 4.31
N TYR A 171 -17.80 -7.43 3.63
CA TYR A 171 -19.22 -7.58 3.34
C TYR A 171 -19.38 -8.07 1.90
N ASN A 172 -19.98 -9.24 1.75
CA ASN A 172 -20.42 -9.77 0.47
C ASN A 172 -21.72 -9.07 0.09
N ARG A 173 -21.63 -8.02 -0.73
CA ARG A 173 -22.79 -7.19 -1.07
C ARG A 173 -23.78 -7.95 -1.95
N THR A 174 -25.06 -7.58 -1.85
CA THR A 174 -26.15 -8.08 -2.71
C THR A 174 -26.08 -7.60 -4.17
N GLY A 175 -25.23 -6.64 -4.48
CA GLY A 175 -24.99 -6.16 -5.84
C GLY A 175 -23.67 -5.37 -5.93
N GLY A 176 -22.59 -6.05 -6.33
CA GLY A 176 -21.26 -5.47 -6.51
C GLY A 176 -20.14 -6.38 -5.98
N VAL A 177 -18.89 -5.94 -6.13
CA VAL A 177 -17.73 -6.64 -5.54
C VAL A 177 -17.73 -6.53 -4.01
N PRO A 178 -17.33 -7.58 -3.28
CA PRO A 178 -17.14 -7.51 -1.83
C PRO A 178 -16.14 -6.42 -1.47
N TYR A 179 -16.31 -5.79 -0.31
CA TYR A 179 -15.37 -4.81 0.20
C TYR A 179 -15.04 -5.06 1.67
N THR A 180 -13.78 -4.80 2.02
CA THR A 180 -13.28 -4.93 3.39
C THR A 180 -13.96 -3.90 4.27
N MET A 181 -14.60 -4.36 5.34
CA MET A 181 -15.27 -3.54 6.34
C MET A 181 -14.32 -3.18 7.48
N ASN A 182 -13.56 -4.16 7.96
CA ASN A 182 -12.74 -3.97 9.16
C ASN A 182 -11.58 -4.97 9.28
N TYR A 183 -10.57 -4.57 10.05
CA TYR A 183 -9.49 -5.42 10.57
C TYR A 183 -9.85 -5.78 12.01
N ILE A 184 -10.10 -7.06 12.30
CA ILE A 184 -10.70 -7.47 13.57
C ILE A 184 -9.65 -7.68 14.64
N THR A 185 -8.73 -8.62 14.41
CA THR A 185 -7.69 -8.98 15.36
C THR A 185 -6.51 -9.63 14.64
N PRO A 186 -5.30 -9.58 15.22
CA PRO A 186 -4.21 -10.49 14.84
C PRO A 186 -4.67 -11.94 14.99
N GLY A 187 -4.33 -12.79 14.02
CA GLY A 187 -4.70 -14.20 14.06
C GLY A 187 -4.58 -14.93 12.73
N ALA A 188 -4.05 -16.15 12.79
CA ALA A 188 -3.90 -17.05 11.64
C ALA A 188 -5.14 -17.87 11.32
N ARG A 189 -6.11 -17.98 12.24
CA ARG A 189 -7.27 -18.87 12.16
C ARG A 189 -8.53 -18.20 12.67
N ILE A 190 -9.69 -18.61 12.16
CA ILE A 190 -10.99 -18.09 12.60
C ILE A 190 -11.57 -19.03 13.66
N GLY A 191 -11.33 -18.73 14.93
CA GLY A 191 -11.93 -19.45 16.05
C GLY A 191 -11.77 -20.99 15.99
N SER A 192 -12.63 -21.69 16.73
CA SER A 192 -12.77 -23.14 16.65
C SER A 192 -13.83 -23.47 15.59
N VAL A 193 -13.40 -24.09 14.49
CA VAL A 193 -14.34 -24.64 13.50
C VAL A 193 -14.93 -25.92 14.10
N ASN A 194 -16.20 -25.88 14.49
CA ASN A 194 -16.91 -27.04 15.06
C ASN A 194 -17.26 -28.10 14.01
N GLU A 195 -16.98 -27.83 12.74
CA GLU A 195 -17.21 -28.70 11.60
C GLU A 195 -15.89 -29.27 11.09
N THR A 196 -15.91 -30.53 10.64
CA THR A 196 -14.77 -31.11 9.93
C THR A 196 -14.54 -30.38 8.63
N LEU A 197 -13.40 -29.69 8.54
CA LEU A 197 -12.95 -29.01 7.34
C LEU A 197 -12.80 -30.01 6.18
N HIS A 198 -13.07 -29.53 4.96
CA HIS A 198 -12.77 -30.29 3.76
C HIS A 198 -11.25 -30.56 3.70
N PRO A 199 -10.80 -31.77 3.26
CA PRO A 199 -9.38 -32.15 3.30
C PRO A 199 -8.41 -31.20 2.58
N GLU A 200 -8.91 -30.38 1.67
CA GLU A 200 -8.14 -29.44 0.83
C GLU A 200 -8.20 -27.98 1.32
N VAL A 201 -8.92 -27.72 2.43
CA VAL A 201 -9.08 -26.38 2.99
C VAL A 201 -8.14 -26.20 4.17
N ALA A 202 -7.21 -25.26 4.03
CA ALA A 202 -6.34 -24.86 5.13
C ALA A 202 -7.16 -24.17 6.23
N SER A 203 -6.92 -24.54 7.49
CA SER A 203 -7.56 -23.92 8.65
C SER A 203 -6.86 -22.63 9.11
N SER A 204 -5.62 -22.41 8.66
CA SER A 204 -4.79 -21.29 9.08
C SER A 204 -3.74 -20.89 8.05
N LEU A 205 -3.33 -19.62 8.09
CA LEU A 205 -2.12 -19.16 7.41
C LEU A 205 -0.86 -19.66 8.12
N ASN A 206 0.18 -19.99 7.35
CA ASN A 206 1.45 -20.47 7.87
C ASN A 206 2.61 -19.97 6.97
N SER A 207 3.61 -19.32 7.57
CA SER A 207 4.79 -18.80 6.86
C SER A 207 5.95 -19.79 6.70
N SER A 208 5.89 -20.98 7.30
CA SER A 208 7.05 -21.87 7.46
C SER A 208 7.75 -22.28 6.17
N THR A 209 7.03 -22.30 5.05
CA THR A 209 7.56 -22.63 3.71
C THR A 209 7.52 -21.46 2.74
N SER A 210 7.09 -20.28 3.20
CA SER A 210 6.87 -19.11 2.35
C SER A 210 8.05 -18.14 2.31
N TRP A 211 9.12 -18.41 3.07
CA TRP A 211 10.27 -17.52 3.19
C TRP A 211 10.93 -17.19 1.85
N ASP A 212 11.28 -18.22 1.07
CA ASP A 212 12.06 -18.01 -0.16
C ASP A 212 11.28 -17.17 -1.18
N ILE A 213 9.97 -17.41 -1.27
CA ILE A 213 9.06 -16.64 -2.13
C ILE A 213 8.97 -15.19 -1.63
N TYR A 214 8.75 -15.01 -0.33
CA TYR A 214 8.65 -13.69 0.29
C TYR A 214 9.92 -12.87 0.11
N ASN A 215 11.07 -13.45 0.45
CA ASN A 215 12.38 -12.80 0.34
C ASN A 215 12.69 -12.40 -1.10
N THR A 216 12.34 -13.25 -2.07
CA THR A 216 12.51 -12.95 -3.49
C THR A 216 11.63 -11.77 -3.93
N ALA A 217 10.33 -11.79 -3.59
CA ALA A 217 9.40 -10.71 -3.91
C ALA A 217 9.84 -9.38 -3.26
N TYR A 218 10.24 -9.44 -1.99
CA TYR A 218 10.79 -8.32 -1.26
C TYR A 218 12.03 -7.72 -1.93
N TYR A 219 13.00 -8.57 -2.31
CA TYR A 219 14.22 -8.14 -2.97
C TYR A 219 13.91 -7.35 -4.25
N PHE A 220 12.99 -7.84 -5.09
CA PHE A 220 12.59 -7.14 -6.30
C PHE A 220 11.83 -5.85 -6.00
N ALA A 221 10.92 -5.87 -5.01
CA ALA A 221 10.20 -4.68 -4.59
C ALA A 221 11.15 -3.57 -4.13
N ARG A 222 12.16 -3.90 -3.31
CA ARG A 222 13.18 -2.94 -2.86
C ARG A 222 14.10 -2.48 -3.98
N LYS A 223 14.54 -3.38 -4.85
CA LYS A 223 15.34 -3.01 -6.02
C LYS A 223 14.59 -2.02 -6.92
N SER A 224 13.29 -2.24 -7.12
CA SER A 224 12.45 -1.30 -7.88
C SER A 224 12.24 0.03 -7.15
N MET A 225 12.17 0.02 -5.82
CA MET A 225 11.99 1.22 -5.00
C MET A 225 13.25 2.10 -4.97
N VAL A 226 14.42 1.49 -4.78
CA VAL A 226 15.72 2.19 -4.84
C VAL A 226 15.99 2.74 -6.25
N GLY A 227 15.45 2.04 -7.26
CA GLY A 227 15.62 2.40 -8.66
C GLY A 227 17.01 2.03 -9.19
N PRO A 228 17.25 2.25 -10.49
CA PRO A 228 18.60 2.16 -11.04
C PRO A 228 19.50 3.23 -10.40
N SER A 229 20.81 3.00 -10.39
CA SER A 229 21.75 4.06 -10.03
C SER A 229 21.48 5.27 -10.92
N ALA A 230 21.32 6.44 -10.31
CA ALA A 230 21.08 7.66 -11.06
C ALA A 230 22.18 7.88 -12.11
N GLN A 231 21.81 8.36 -13.30
CA GLN A 231 22.80 8.72 -14.33
C GLN A 231 23.78 9.78 -13.83
N VAL A 232 23.33 10.61 -12.89
CA VAL A 232 24.13 11.59 -12.17
C VAL A 232 24.29 11.10 -10.74
N GLN A 233 25.54 10.95 -10.29
CA GLN A 233 25.85 10.47 -8.95
C GLN A 233 25.20 11.36 -7.87
N TYR A 234 24.76 10.75 -6.78
CA TYR A 234 24.17 11.42 -5.62
C TYR A 234 22.96 12.32 -5.92
N THR A 235 22.30 12.13 -7.06
CA THR A 235 21.05 12.85 -7.37
C THR A 235 19.86 12.15 -6.71
N PRO A 236 18.97 12.86 -6.00
CA PRO A 236 17.80 12.25 -5.38
C PRO A 236 16.90 11.60 -6.42
N THR A 237 16.43 10.38 -6.13
CA THR A 237 15.41 9.72 -6.93
C THR A 237 14.02 10.25 -6.54
N PRO A 238 12.99 10.11 -7.41
CA PRO A 238 11.63 10.51 -7.06
C PRO A 238 11.13 9.88 -5.75
N VAL A 239 11.46 8.62 -5.51
CA VAL A 239 11.09 7.90 -4.28
C VAL A 239 11.72 8.53 -3.03
N LEU A 240 12.97 9.02 -3.13
CA LEU A 240 13.58 9.74 -2.02
C LEU A 240 12.84 11.04 -1.69
N VAL A 241 12.33 11.75 -2.69
CA VAL A 241 11.52 12.96 -2.47
C VAL A 241 10.18 12.62 -1.80
N ASP A 242 9.56 11.50 -2.17
CA ASP A 242 8.33 11.01 -1.52
C ASP A 242 8.55 10.71 -0.03
N PHE A 243 9.74 10.24 0.35
CA PHE A 243 10.12 10.02 1.75
C PHE A 243 10.32 11.29 2.58
N THR A 244 10.54 12.45 1.96
CA THR A 244 10.74 13.70 2.68
C THR A 244 9.49 14.59 2.69
N GLY A 245 8.56 14.36 1.76
CA GLY A 245 7.36 15.19 1.57
C GLY A 245 7.59 16.45 0.76
N GLY A 246 8.75 16.56 0.11
CA GLY A 246 9.01 17.62 -0.85
C GLY A 246 8.35 17.37 -2.20
N SER A 247 8.68 18.22 -3.18
CA SER A 247 8.17 18.08 -4.54
C SER A 247 9.19 18.55 -5.57
N GLY A 248 9.16 17.92 -6.74
CA GLY A 248 10.07 18.24 -7.85
C GLY A 248 11.45 17.58 -7.72
N PRO A 249 12.32 17.76 -8.73
CA PRO A 249 13.60 17.05 -8.84
C PRO A 249 14.61 17.42 -7.76
N ASN A 250 14.55 18.65 -7.22
CA ASN A 250 15.39 19.12 -6.11
C ASN A 250 14.60 19.18 -4.79
N GLY A 251 13.51 18.40 -4.71
CA GLY A 251 12.55 18.46 -3.61
C GLY A 251 13.02 17.76 -2.33
N TYR A 252 14.17 17.10 -2.33
CA TYR A 252 14.65 16.40 -1.14
C TYR A 252 14.90 17.38 0.01
N THR A 253 14.41 17.03 1.20
CA THR A 253 14.62 17.81 2.44
C THR A 253 15.31 16.96 3.49
N SER A 254 14.60 16.07 4.17
CA SER A 254 15.16 15.13 5.14
C SER A 254 14.27 13.89 5.20
N LEU A 255 14.85 12.71 5.41
CA LEU A 255 14.04 11.50 5.58
C LEU A 255 13.03 11.67 6.72
N SER A 256 11.75 11.46 6.42
CA SER A 256 10.67 11.53 7.40
C SER A 256 10.20 10.10 7.72
N PRO A 257 10.42 9.60 8.95
CA PRO A 257 10.06 8.24 9.30
C PRO A 257 8.59 7.90 9.04
N SER A 258 7.65 8.79 9.36
CA SER A 258 6.21 8.57 9.13
C SER A 258 5.82 8.54 7.64
N ARG A 259 6.52 9.30 6.79
CA ARG A 259 6.33 9.22 5.33
C ARG A 259 6.91 7.94 4.78
N MET A 260 8.09 7.54 5.25
CA MET A 260 8.68 6.26 4.88
C MET A 260 7.76 5.09 5.26
N GLU A 261 7.17 5.10 6.46
CA GLU A 261 6.15 4.12 6.86
C GLU A 261 5.00 4.05 5.85
N SER A 262 4.48 5.19 5.44
CA SER A 262 3.35 5.25 4.49
C SER A 262 3.75 4.75 3.10
N VAL A 263 4.89 5.20 2.58
CA VAL A 263 5.35 4.87 1.22
C VAL A 263 5.79 3.41 1.14
N ILE A 264 6.61 2.93 2.07
CA ILE A 264 7.07 1.54 2.12
C ILE A 264 5.89 0.61 2.36
N GLY A 265 4.99 0.95 3.30
CA GLY A 265 3.80 0.15 3.58
C GLY A 265 2.87 0.01 2.37
N ALA A 266 2.63 1.11 1.64
CA ALA A 266 1.86 1.08 0.40
C ALA A 266 2.57 0.27 -0.70
N TRP A 267 3.88 0.47 -0.84
CA TRP A 267 4.72 -0.24 -1.81
C TRP A 267 4.66 -1.75 -1.58
N ASP A 268 4.94 -2.21 -0.36
CA ASP A 268 4.99 -3.64 -0.02
C ASP A 268 3.61 -4.29 -0.05
N SER A 269 2.56 -3.54 0.30
CA SER A 269 1.19 -4.02 0.14
C SER A 269 0.84 -4.31 -1.33
N SER A 270 1.40 -3.54 -2.27
CA SER A 270 1.16 -3.70 -3.70
C SER A 270 2.12 -4.67 -4.40
N GLN A 271 3.37 -4.75 -3.92
CA GLN A 271 4.46 -5.48 -4.61
C GLN A 271 4.84 -6.80 -3.93
N VAL A 272 4.70 -6.91 -2.61
CA VAL A 272 5.21 -8.05 -1.83
C VAL A 272 4.09 -8.94 -1.32
N LEU A 273 3.11 -8.37 -0.62
CA LEU A 273 2.00 -9.15 -0.03
C LEU A 273 1.24 -10.05 -1.00
N PRO A 274 1.01 -9.66 -2.28
CA PRO A 274 0.32 -10.55 -3.22
C PRO A 274 1.02 -11.91 -3.41
N TYR A 275 2.34 -11.98 -3.23
CA TYR A 275 3.09 -13.24 -3.33
C TYR A 275 2.88 -14.19 -2.14
N LEU A 276 2.32 -13.70 -1.04
CA LEU A 276 1.91 -14.53 0.10
C LEU A 276 0.48 -15.08 -0.04
N VAL A 277 -0.22 -14.71 -1.12
CA VAL A 277 -1.54 -15.26 -1.43
C VAL A 277 -1.35 -16.51 -2.28
N GLY A 278 -1.55 -17.68 -1.68
CA GLY A 278 -1.54 -18.96 -2.38
C GLY A 278 -2.83 -19.21 -3.18
N SER A 279 -2.82 -20.28 -3.98
CA SER A 279 -3.99 -20.78 -4.73
C SER A 279 -4.87 -21.74 -3.92
N GLY A 280 -4.43 -22.15 -2.73
CA GLY A 280 -5.17 -23.07 -1.86
C GLY A 280 -6.40 -22.42 -1.22
N TYR A 281 -7.39 -23.25 -0.89
CA TYR A 281 -8.57 -22.80 -0.15
C TYR A 281 -8.24 -22.59 1.32
N ILE A 282 -8.79 -21.52 1.91
CA ILE A 282 -8.68 -21.24 3.34
C ILE A 282 -10.06 -21.15 3.97
N SER A 283 -10.17 -21.61 5.21
CA SER A 283 -11.42 -21.54 5.95
C SER A 283 -11.85 -20.09 6.17
N ALA A 284 -13.15 -19.84 5.98
CA ALA A 284 -13.79 -18.55 6.17
C ALA A 284 -15.02 -18.72 7.08
N GLN A 285 -15.31 -17.71 7.90
CA GLN A 285 -16.53 -17.68 8.69
C GLN A 285 -17.52 -16.73 8.01
N ALA A 286 -18.62 -17.28 7.53
CA ALA A 286 -19.74 -16.50 7.03
C ALA A 286 -20.77 -16.28 8.16
N SER A 287 -21.08 -15.03 8.42
CA SER A 287 -22.18 -14.61 9.30
C SER A 287 -23.25 -13.97 8.44
N SER A 288 -24.46 -14.52 8.48
CA SER A 288 -25.60 -13.91 7.78
C SER A 288 -25.91 -12.56 8.42
N ASP A 289 -26.12 -11.54 7.60
CA ASP A 289 -26.56 -10.25 8.08
C ASP A 289 -27.96 -10.41 8.69
N ARG A 290 -28.06 -10.13 9.99
CA ARG A 290 -29.35 -10.10 10.68
C ARG A 290 -29.86 -8.67 10.54
N VAL A 291 -30.75 -8.45 9.59
CA VAL A 291 -31.43 -7.17 9.41
C VAL A 291 -32.23 -6.84 10.68
N ILE A 292 -31.65 -5.99 11.53
CA ILE A 292 -32.22 -5.63 12.85
C ILE A 292 -33.36 -4.61 12.72
N ALA A 293 -33.39 -3.87 11.61
CA ALA A 293 -34.43 -2.91 11.30
C ALA A 293 -34.69 -2.89 9.80
N THR A 294 -35.94 -3.10 9.40
CA THR A 294 -36.42 -2.82 8.05
C THR A 294 -37.23 -1.53 8.11
N GLY A 295 -36.73 -0.48 7.46
CA GLY A 295 -37.50 0.75 7.26
C GLY A 295 -38.32 0.62 5.99
N ALA A 296 -39.65 0.57 6.11
CA ALA A 296 -40.54 0.69 4.97
C ALA A 296 -41.05 2.13 4.91
N VAL A 297 -40.86 2.81 3.78
CA VAL A 297 -41.52 4.09 3.52
C VAL A 297 -42.90 3.79 2.95
N GLU A 298 -43.93 4.26 3.63
CA GLU A 298 -45.29 4.16 3.10
C GLU A 298 -45.40 5.00 1.83
N LYS A 299 -45.55 4.31 0.69
CA LYS A 299 -45.52 4.91 -0.65
C LYS A 299 -46.51 6.07 -0.80
N ARG A 300 -47.64 6.03 -0.07
CA ARG A 300 -48.67 7.08 -0.08
C ARG A 300 -48.16 8.38 0.53
N PHE A 301 -47.50 8.33 1.68
CA PHE A 301 -46.93 9.53 2.32
C PHE A 301 -45.77 10.10 1.52
N LEU A 302 -44.89 9.25 0.98
CA LEU A 302 -43.81 9.71 0.10
C LEU A 302 -44.37 10.40 -1.16
N ALA A 303 -45.38 9.80 -1.80
CA ALA A 303 -46.03 10.41 -2.96
C ALA A 303 -46.70 11.75 -2.60
N LEU A 304 -47.40 11.83 -1.47
CA LEU A 304 -48.01 13.07 -0.99
C LEU A 304 -46.98 14.17 -0.72
N ILE A 305 -45.86 13.84 -0.09
CA ILE A 305 -44.77 14.78 0.17
C ILE A 305 -44.17 15.28 -1.15
N LEU A 306 -43.88 14.37 -2.08
CA LEU A 306 -43.32 14.73 -3.40
C LEU A 306 -44.29 15.60 -4.21
N VAL A 307 -45.58 15.26 -4.24
CA VAL A 307 -46.62 16.05 -4.91
C VAL A 307 -46.79 17.41 -4.25
N SER A 308 -46.74 17.49 -2.92
CA SER A 308 -46.84 18.77 -2.19
C SER A 308 -45.65 19.66 -2.49
N ILE A 309 -44.43 19.13 -2.47
CA ILE A 309 -43.21 19.87 -2.82
C ILE A 309 -43.30 20.39 -4.27
N LEU A 310 -43.78 19.56 -5.20
CA LEU A 310 -43.99 19.98 -6.60
C LEU A 310 -45.00 21.13 -6.70
N LEU A 311 -46.14 21.02 -6.02
CA LEU A 311 -47.17 22.06 -5.98
C LEU A 311 -46.66 23.36 -5.37
N PHE A 312 -45.94 23.29 -4.25
CA PHE A 312 -45.31 24.47 -3.64
C PHE A 312 -44.26 25.09 -4.56
N GLY A 313 -43.48 24.28 -5.29
CA GLY A 313 -42.55 24.76 -6.31
C GLY A 313 -43.27 25.51 -7.44
N VAL A 314 -44.39 24.99 -7.93
CA VAL A 314 -45.21 25.64 -8.96
C VAL A 314 -45.85 26.94 -8.43
N VAL A 315 -46.38 26.93 -7.22
CA VAL A 315 -46.97 28.14 -6.60
C VAL A 315 -45.89 29.19 -6.37
N ALA A 316 -44.71 28.80 -5.89
CA ALA A 316 -43.58 29.72 -5.75
C ALA A 316 -43.18 30.32 -7.11
N ASP A 317 -43.10 29.53 -8.17
CA ASP A 317 -42.79 30.00 -9.53
C ASP A 317 -43.84 31.01 -10.05
N VAL A 318 -45.12 30.75 -9.82
CA VAL A 318 -46.23 31.62 -10.27
C VAL A 318 -46.39 32.87 -9.40
N CYS A 319 -46.07 32.79 -8.10
CA CYS A 319 -46.24 33.86 -7.14
C CYS A 319 -45.00 34.74 -6.93
N ILE A 320 -43.90 34.54 -7.68
CA ILE A 320 -42.81 35.51 -7.73
C ILE A 320 -43.36 36.80 -8.36
N PRO A 321 -43.40 37.93 -7.63
CA PRO A 321 -43.90 39.18 -8.16
C PRO A 321 -43.03 39.64 -9.32
N MET A 322 -43.63 39.73 -10.51
CA MET A 322 -43.01 40.35 -11.68
C MET A 322 -42.68 41.82 -11.35
N LEU A 323 -41.44 42.24 -11.64
CA LEU A 323 -41.08 43.66 -11.54
C LEU A 323 -42.02 44.50 -12.42
N PRO A 324 -42.34 45.75 -12.02
CA PRO A 324 -43.11 46.68 -12.82
C PRO A 324 -42.27 47.15 -14.03
N ARG A 325 -42.23 46.30 -15.07
CA ARG A 325 -41.82 46.52 -16.48
C ARG A 325 -41.81 45.25 -17.34
N GLY A 326 -42.37 44.12 -16.87
CA GLY A 326 -42.56 42.92 -17.69
C GLY A 326 -41.26 42.17 -18.02
N MET A 327 -40.18 42.40 -17.27
CA MET A 327 -38.97 41.58 -17.37
C MET A 327 -39.01 40.47 -16.30
N PRO A 328 -38.93 39.18 -16.70
CA PRO A 328 -38.80 38.10 -15.73
C PRO A 328 -37.44 38.18 -15.02
N PHE A 329 -37.43 37.98 -13.70
CA PHE A 329 -36.18 37.69 -12.98
C PHE A 329 -35.58 36.43 -13.62
N ARG A 330 -34.35 36.54 -14.10
CA ARG A 330 -33.61 35.43 -14.70
C ARG A 330 -33.18 34.49 -13.59
N ASP A 331 -34.10 33.65 -13.12
CA ASP A 331 -33.80 32.67 -12.08
C ASP A 331 -33.44 31.31 -12.68
N PHE A 332 -32.42 30.69 -12.07
CA PHE A 332 -31.93 29.34 -12.33
C PHE A 332 -32.97 28.30 -11.86
N SER A 333 -34.13 28.26 -12.51
CA SER A 333 -35.19 27.28 -12.24
C SER A 333 -34.86 25.92 -12.88
N VAL A 334 -35.37 24.83 -12.30
CA VAL A 334 -35.18 23.44 -12.75
C VAL A 334 -35.67 23.22 -14.20
N LEU A 335 -36.58 24.07 -14.68
CA LEU A 335 -37.03 24.06 -16.08
C LEU A 335 -35.95 24.57 -17.05
N SER A 336 -35.06 25.47 -16.60
CA SER A 336 -33.86 25.87 -17.35
C SER A 336 -32.87 24.72 -17.47
N SER A 337 -32.68 23.91 -16.42
CA SER A 337 -31.77 22.77 -16.48
C SER A 337 -32.33 21.62 -17.33
N ILE A 338 -33.66 21.39 -17.33
CA ILE A 338 -34.30 20.41 -18.23
C ILE A 338 -34.20 20.85 -19.70
N THR A 339 -34.39 22.15 -19.99
CA THR A 339 -34.23 22.67 -21.36
C THR A 339 -32.78 22.68 -21.83
N ILE A 340 -31.81 22.90 -20.94
CA ILE A 340 -30.37 22.78 -21.23
C ILE A 340 -29.93 21.31 -21.37
N ALA A 341 -30.54 20.38 -20.63
CA ALA A 341 -30.23 18.95 -20.69
C ALA A 341 -30.89 18.24 -21.89
N ARG A 342 -31.94 18.80 -22.49
CA ARG A 342 -32.68 18.21 -23.62
C ARG A 342 -31.81 17.86 -24.84
N PRO A 343 -30.86 18.71 -25.29
CA PRO A 343 -29.94 18.34 -26.38
C PRO A 343 -28.94 17.26 -25.97
N ALA A 344 -28.55 17.19 -24.70
CA ALA A 344 -27.64 16.17 -24.19
C ALA A 344 -28.34 14.80 -24.02
N LEU A 345 -29.62 14.79 -23.64
CA LEU A 345 -30.46 13.59 -23.58
C LEU A 345 -30.80 13.03 -24.97
N LEU A 346 -31.06 13.89 -25.96
CA LEU A 346 -31.24 13.46 -27.36
C LEU A 346 -29.95 12.84 -27.93
N LYS A 347 -28.78 13.35 -27.55
CA LYS A 347 -27.47 12.78 -27.91
C LYS A 347 -27.19 11.41 -27.28
N LEU A 348 -27.82 11.10 -26.15
CA LEU A 348 -27.73 9.79 -25.51
C LEU A 348 -28.67 8.78 -26.19
N ASP A 349 -29.86 9.23 -26.62
CA ASP A 349 -30.83 8.41 -27.33
C ASP A 349 -30.33 8.02 -28.74
N ASP A 350 -29.69 8.96 -29.47
CA ASP A 350 -29.05 8.67 -30.76
C ASP A 350 -27.85 7.70 -30.63
N ARG A 351 -27.09 7.78 -29.53
CA ARG A 351 -25.96 6.85 -29.27
C ARG A 351 -26.42 5.44 -28.93
N ASP A 352 -27.55 5.28 -28.25
CA ASP A 352 -28.16 3.96 -27.98
C ASP A 352 -28.77 3.33 -29.25
N LEU A 353 -29.19 4.16 -30.21
CA LEU A 353 -29.64 3.72 -31.53
C LEU A 353 -28.47 3.33 -32.46
N GLU A 354 -27.36 4.07 -32.45
CA GLU A 354 -26.14 3.67 -33.18
C GLU A 354 -25.49 2.41 -32.58
N ALA A 355 -25.53 2.23 -31.26
CA ALA A 355 -24.99 1.03 -30.59
C ALA A 355 -25.81 -0.25 -30.87
N LYS A 356 -27.07 -0.14 -31.30
CA LYS A 356 -27.92 -1.26 -31.72
C LYS A 356 -27.89 -1.54 -33.23
N GLY A 357 -27.20 -0.71 -34.01
CA GLY A 357 -27.32 -0.68 -35.47
C GLY A 357 -26.00 -0.83 -36.23
N SER A 358 -25.09 -1.73 -35.86
CA SER A 358 -24.08 -2.22 -36.82
C SER A 358 -23.35 -3.50 -36.38
N PRO A 359 -23.43 -4.59 -37.16
CA PRO A 359 -22.45 -5.65 -37.14
C PRO A 359 -21.33 -5.38 -38.16
N ASP A 360 -20.11 -5.74 -37.77
CA ASP A 360 -18.89 -5.96 -38.58
C ASP A 360 -17.76 -4.90 -38.67
N THR A 361 -16.69 -5.26 -37.95
CA THR A 361 -15.23 -5.29 -38.23
C THR A 361 -14.34 -4.05 -38.51
N ARG A 362 -13.29 -4.01 -37.64
CA ARG A 362 -11.84 -3.72 -37.84
C ARG A 362 -11.29 -2.28 -37.66
N ASP A 363 -10.32 -2.24 -36.72
CA ASP A 363 -9.08 -1.46 -36.62
C ASP A 363 -9.12 0.08 -36.68
N SER A 364 -8.94 0.71 -35.50
CA SER A 364 -7.96 1.80 -35.35
C SER A 364 -7.69 2.14 -33.87
N VAL A 365 -6.42 2.33 -33.58
CA VAL A 365 -5.77 2.69 -32.32
C VAL A 365 -5.90 4.19 -32.01
N LEU A 366 -5.85 4.53 -30.72
CA LEU A 366 -5.59 5.83 -30.06
C LEU A 366 -6.74 6.86 -29.88
N GLY A 367 -7.09 7.07 -28.60
CA GLY A 367 -7.43 8.39 -28.07
C GLY A 367 -8.81 8.52 -27.43
N GLY A 368 -8.85 8.54 -26.08
CA GLY A 368 -9.97 9.12 -25.33
C GLY A 368 -10.63 8.14 -24.36
N VAL A 369 -10.53 8.48 -23.07
CA VAL A 369 -11.22 7.83 -21.95
C VAL A 369 -12.71 7.66 -22.28
N GLY A 370 -13.11 6.41 -22.55
CA GLY A 370 -14.48 5.96 -22.78
C GLY A 370 -14.93 5.03 -21.64
N PRO A 371 -16.24 4.78 -21.52
CA PRO A 371 -16.90 4.43 -20.28
C PRO A 371 -16.57 3.00 -19.83
N GLU A 372 -16.54 2.85 -18.51
CA GLU A 372 -16.42 1.63 -17.71
C GLU A 372 -16.70 0.33 -18.47
N PHE A 373 -15.67 -0.52 -18.54
CA PHE A 373 -15.76 -1.91 -18.97
C PHE A 373 -16.72 -2.69 -18.06
N ASN A 374 -18.01 -2.67 -18.37
CA ASN A 374 -18.95 -3.70 -17.92
C ASN A 374 -18.75 -4.95 -18.77
N MET A 375 -17.66 -5.67 -18.50
CA MET A 375 -17.41 -6.96 -19.11
C MET A 375 -18.20 -8.01 -18.30
N GLN A 376 -19.30 -8.50 -18.87
CA GLN A 376 -20.09 -9.57 -18.25
C GLN A 376 -19.20 -10.81 -18.06
N LEU A 377 -19.07 -11.25 -16.81
CA LEU A 377 -18.21 -12.35 -16.35
C LEU A 377 -18.37 -13.66 -17.16
N GLU A 378 -19.58 -13.91 -17.67
CA GLU A 378 -19.90 -15.09 -18.49
C GLU A 378 -19.19 -15.08 -19.86
N LYS A 379 -18.89 -13.91 -20.44
CA LYS A 379 -18.11 -13.81 -21.69
C LYS A 379 -16.61 -14.06 -21.48
N LEU A 380 -16.11 -13.89 -20.26
CA LEU A 380 -14.72 -14.19 -19.91
C LEU A 380 -14.50 -15.70 -19.72
N LYS A 381 -15.49 -16.39 -19.12
CA LYS A 381 -15.51 -17.87 -19.02
C LYS A 381 -15.48 -18.57 -20.38
N GLY A 382 -16.12 -17.99 -21.40
CA GLY A 382 -16.14 -18.57 -22.75
C GLY A 382 -14.88 -18.31 -23.60
N ARG A 383 -14.04 -17.33 -23.23
CA ARG A 383 -12.82 -16.98 -23.98
C ARG A 383 -11.54 -17.56 -23.40
N ILE A 384 -11.54 -17.90 -22.11
CA ILE A 384 -10.48 -18.69 -21.50
C ILE A 384 -10.92 -20.15 -21.60
N GLY A 385 -10.77 -20.72 -22.80
CA GLY A 385 -10.91 -22.17 -22.97
C GLY A 385 -9.93 -22.87 -22.02
N ASP A 386 -10.32 -24.03 -21.51
CA ASP A 386 -9.50 -24.86 -20.65
C ASP A 386 -8.11 -25.05 -21.27
N VAL A 387 -7.12 -24.35 -20.72
CA VAL A 387 -5.72 -24.59 -21.06
C VAL A 387 -5.27 -25.75 -20.17
N PRO A 388 -4.99 -26.94 -20.72
CA PRO A 388 -4.43 -28.02 -19.94
C PRO A 388 -2.98 -27.65 -19.61
N ALA A 389 -2.74 -27.27 -18.37
CA ALA A 389 -1.40 -27.01 -17.87
C ALA A 389 -0.85 -28.27 -17.21
N HIS A 390 -0.15 -29.09 -17.99
CA HIS A 390 0.96 -29.96 -17.57
C HIS A 390 1.68 -30.49 -18.83
N PRO A 391 3.01 -30.73 -18.82
CA PRO A 391 3.65 -31.66 -17.86
C PRO A 391 5.07 -31.31 -17.34
N SER A 392 5.44 -32.07 -16.30
CA SER A 392 6.77 -32.39 -15.73
C SER A 392 7.64 -31.27 -15.17
#